data_AF-A0AAE5UA35-F1
#
_entry.id   AF-A0AAE5UA35-F1
#
_cell.length_a   1.000
_cell.length_b   1.000
_cell.length_c   1.000
_cell.angle_alpha   90.00
_cell.angle_beta   90.00
_cell.angle_gamma   90.00
#
_symmetry.space_group_name_H-M   'P 1'
#
loop_
_entity.id
_entity.type
_entity.pdbx_description
1 polymer ?
#
loop_
_entity_poly.entity_id
_entity_poly.type
_entity_poly.pdbx_seq_one_letter_code
_entity_poly.pdbx_strand_id
1 'polypeptide(L)' 'MVKKRSNYIIFFSWFLVLVLLWIVISFFEGVNGQWWSMYRLNPHKYGPWALELSYIKVSIAAVISLVIAYMVSFGFKRHK' A
#
# COMPACT_ATOMS: atom_id res chain seq x y z
N MET A 1 18.76 14.56 -19.47
CA MET A 1 17.54 13.73 -19.30
C MET A 1 17.71 12.54 -18.36
N VAL A 2 18.70 11.65 -18.56
CA VAL A 2 18.81 10.32 -17.90
C VAL A 2 18.50 10.32 -16.39
N LYS A 3 19.13 11.20 -15.60
CA LYS A 3 18.92 11.26 -14.13
C LYS A 3 17.45 11.47 -13.73
N LYS A 4 16.67 12.27 -14.46
CA LYS A 4 15.22 12.41 -14.21
C LYS A 4 14.47 11.09 -14.46
N ARG A 5 14.75 10.38 -15.57
CA ARG A 5 14.15 9.08 -15.88
C ARG A 5 14.50 8.02 -14.82
N SER A 6 15.75 7.99 -14.37
CA SER A 6 16.19 7.09 -13.28
C SER A 6 15.42 7.33 -11.97
N ASN A 7 15.25 8.59 -11.52
CA ASN A 7 14.43 8.88 -10.33
C ASN A 7 12.96 8.42 -10.48
N TYR A 8 12.34 8.51 -11.66
CA TYR A 8 10.98 8.02 -11.89
C TYR A 8 10.88 6.48 -11.93
N ILE A 9 11.90 5.79 -12.45
CA ILE A 9 11.97 4.32 -12.41
C ILE A 9 12.09 3.84 -10.96
N ILE A 10 13.02 4.44 -10.20
CA ILE A 10 13.22 4.14 -8.77
C ILE A 10 11.92 4.39 -7.98
N PHE A 11 11.22 5.49 -8.25
CA PHE A 11 9.91 5.79 -7.66
C PHE A 11 8.85 4.73 -7.96
N PHE A 12 8.68 4.35 -9.23
CA PHE A 12 7.69 3.35 -9.61
C PHE A 12 8.01 1.97 -9.03
N SER A 13 9.29 1.56 -9.05
CA SER A 13 9.74 0.32 -8.42
C SER A 13 9.48 0.31 -6.91
N TRP A 14 9.81 1.36 -6.18
CA TRP A 14 9.53 1.43 -4.73
C TRP A 14 8.03 1.43 -4.43
N PHE A 15 7.22 2.18 -5.18
CA PHE A 15 5.77 2.18 -5.03
C PHE A 15 5.19 0.78 -5.23
N LEU A 16 5.57 0.11 -6.32
CA LEU A 16 5.08 -1.22 -6.68
C LEU A 16 5.55 -2.29 -5.69
N VAL A 17 6.80 -2.22 -5.22
CA VAL A 17 7.32 -3.09 -4.15
C VAL A 17 6.56 -2.89 -2.84
N LEU A 18 6.26 -1.66 -2.43
CA LEU A 18 5.52 -1.39 -1.19
C LEU A 18 4.06 -1.88 -1.26
N VAL A 19 3.38 -1.67 -2.40
CA VAL A 19 2.01 -2.16 -2.61
C VAL A 19 1.97 -3.69 -2.65
N LEU A 20 2.91 -4.35 -3.35
CA LEU A 20 3.00 -5.81 -3.35
C LEU A 20 3.37 -6.37 -1.98
N LEU A 21 4.31 -5.75 -1.26
CA LEU A 21 4.70 -6.17 0.09
C LEU A 21 3.52 -6.07 1.06
N TRP A 22 2.74 -4.98 0.99
CA TRP A 22 1.49 -4.84 1.74
C TRP A 22 0.54 -6.02 1.42
N ILE A 23 0.20 -6.23 0.14
CA ILE A 23 -0.67 -7.34 -0.29
C ILE A 23 -0.16 -8.69 0.21
N VAL A 24 1.14 -8.97 0.11
CA VAL A 24 1.75 -10.25 0.50
C VAL A 24 1.72 -10.46 2.02
N ILE A 25 2.12 -9.47 2.82
CA ILE A 25 2.00 -9.52 4.29
C ILE A 25 0.55 -9.85 4.66
N SER A 26 -0.41 -9.18 4.02
CA SER A 26 -1.82 -9.36 4.33
C SER A 26 -2.41 -10.71 3.85
N PHE A 27 -1.85 -11.37 2.84
CA PHE A 27 -2.21 -12.76 2.55
C PHE A 27 -1.69 -13.73 3.64
N PHE A 28 -0.54 -13.47 4.25
CA PHE A 28 0.04 -14.32 5.29
C PHE A 28 -0.56 -14.10 6.70
N GLU A 29 -0.88 -12.86 7.07
CA GLU A 29 -1.60 -12.53 8.31
C GLU A 29 -3.11 -12.90 8.27
N GLY A 30 -3.57 -13.59 7.23
CA GLY A 30 -4.95 -14.05 7.08
C GLY A 30 -5.37 -15.17 8.06
N VAL A 31 -4.43 -15.81 8.77
CA VAL A 31 -4.72 -16.89 9.72
C VAL A 31 -5.27 -16.30 11.04
N ASN A 32 -6.29 -16.92 11.62
CA ASN A 32 -7.22 -16.32 12.58
C ASN A 32 -8.11 -15.18 12.03
N GLY A 33 -8.03 -14.87 10.72
CA GLY A 33 -9.24 -14.70 9.90
C GLY A 33 -9.90 -13.31 9.78
N GLN A 34 -9.31 -12.22 10.30
CA GLN A 34 -9.97 -10.90 10.25
C GLN A 34 -9.13 -9.67 9.89
N TRP A 35 -7.79 -9.75 9.89
CA TRP A 35 -6.94 -8.61 9.52
C TRP A 35 -7.20 -8.17 8.06
N TRP A 36 -7.56 -9.16 7.24
CA TRP A 36 -7.52 -9.11 5.78
C TRP A 36 -8.82 -9.50 5.08
N SER A 37 -9.92 -9.56 5.81
CA SER A 37 -11.24 -9.72 5.18
C SER A 37 -11.68 -8.41 4.55
N MET A 38 -11.90 -8.43 3.22
CA MET A 38 -12.58 -7.35 2.49
C MET A 38 -14.05 -7.15 2.91
N TYR A 39 -14.57 -7.95 3.87
CA TYR A 39 -16.00 -7.97 4.23
C TYR A 39 -16.34 -8.18 5.73
N ARG A 40 -15.38 -8.36 6.64
CA ARG A 40 -15.65 -8.64 8.08
C ARG A 40 -14.93 -7.69 9.04
N LEU A 41 -15.64 -6.65 9.49
CA LEU A 41 -15.36 -6.01 10.79
C LEU A 41 -15.86 -6.86 11.98
N ASN A 42 -16.81 -7.78 11.74
CA ASN A 42 -17.35 -8.71 12.74
C ASN A 42 -17.53 -10.08 12.08
N PRO A 43 -17.09 -11.20 12.68
CA PRO A 43 -17.29 -12.53 12.09
C PRO A 43 -18.77 -12.88 11.86
N HIS A 44 -19.64 -12.50 12.80
CA HIS A 44 -21.04 -12.96 12.85
C HIS A 44 -22.03 -12.04 12.13
N LYS A 45 -21.61 -10.87 11.63
CA LYS A 45 -22.49 -9.95 10.87
C LYS A 45 -21.75 -9.31 9.71
N TYR A 46 -22.08 -9.74 8.49
CA TYR A 46 -21.83 -8.98 7.28
C TYR A 46 -22.79 -7.78 7.26
N GLY A 47 -22.26 -6.57 7.19
CA GLY A 47 -23.01 -5.35 6.91
C GLY A 47 -22.74 -4.87 5.47
N PRO A 48 -23.67 -4.16 4.81
CA PRO A 48 -23.51 -3.75 3.41
C PRO A 48 -22.23 -2.91 3.16
N TRP A 49 -21.87 -2.07 4.14
CA TRP A 49 -20.71 -1.17 4.13
C TRP A 49 -19.34 -1.86 4.10
N ALA A 50 -19.26 -3.18 4.28
CA ALA A 50 -17.97 -3.85 4.49
C ALA A 50 -17.06 -3.79 3.24
N LEU A 51 -17.65 -3.81 2.04
CA LEU A 51 -16.95 -3.63 0.76
C LEU A 51 -16.30 -2.24 0.66
N GLU A 52 -17.02 -1.19 1.02
CA GLU A 52 -16.54 0.20 0.94
C GLU A 52 -15.36 0.44 1.90
N LEU A 53 -15.44 -0.12 3.11
CA LEU A 53 -14.37 -0.08 4.10
C LEU A 53 -13.12 -0.85 3.62
N SER A 54 -13.28 -1.87 2.78
CA SER A 54 -12.15 -2.52 2.09
C SER A 54 -11.49 -1.60 1.07
N TYR A 55 -12.27 -0.91 0.22
CA TYR A 55 -11.72 0.05 -0.74
C TYR A 55 -10.96 1.18 -0.03
N ILE A 56 -11.50 1.73 1.06
CA ILE A 56 -10.85 2.77 1.87
C ILE A 56 -9.49 2.28 2.41
N LYS A 57 -9.37 1.04 2.90
CA LYS A 57 -8.09 0.44 3.33
C LYS A 57 -7.07 0.39 2.18
N VAL A 58 -7.48 -0.06 1.00
CA VAL A 58 -6.61 -0.13 -0.20
C VAL A 58 -6.16 1.27 -0.62
N SER A 59 -7.05 2.28 -0.60
CA SER A 59 -6.69 3.67 -0.87
C SER A 59 -5.69 4.24 0.13
N ILE A 60 -5.86 3.97 1.43
CA ILE A 60 -4.92 4.41 2.47
C ILE A 60 -3.54 3.77 2.27
N ALA A 61 -3.48 2.45 2.03
CA ALA A 61 -2.23 1.75 1.78
C ALA A 61 -1.51 2.25 0.52
N ALA A 62 -2.25 2.52 -0.56
CA ALA A 62 -1.71 3.10 -1.79
C ALA A 62 -1.16 4.52 -1.55
N VAL A 63 -1.86 5.38 -0.81
CA VAL A 63 -1.39 6.74 -0.46
C VAL A 63 -0.12 6.68 0.40
N ILE A 64 -0.06 5.81 1.41
CA ILE A 64 1.15 5.62 2.23
C ILE A 64 2.33 5.15 1.35
N SER A 65 2.11 4.15 0.50
CA SER A 65 3.13 3.64 -0.43
C SER A 65 3.63 4.74 -1.39
N LEU A 66 2.73 5.60 -1.87
CA LEU A 66 3.04 6.72 -2.76
C LEU A 66 3.92 7.77 -2.07
N VAL A 67 3.60 8.14 -0.83
CA VAL A 67 4.36 9.11 -0.03
C VAL A 67 5.76 8.57 0.29
N ILE A 68 5.87 7.31 0.73
CA ILE A 68 7.18 6.69 1.02
C ILE A 68 8.03 6.59 -0.24
N ALA A 69 7.47 6.10 -1.36
CA ALA A 69 8.19 6.02 -2.63
C ALA A 69 8.67 7.40 -3.12
N TYR A 70 7.86 8.45 -2.92
CA TYR A 70 8.24 9.83 -3.23
C TYR A 70 9.40 10.31 -2.33
N MET A 71 9.34 10.07 -1.01
CA MET A 71 10.41 10.44 -0.08
C MET A 71 11.73 9.75 -0.42
N VAL A 72 11.72 8.45 -0.72
CA VAL A 72 12.92 7.70 -1.13
C VAL A 72 13.49 8.22 -2.45
N SER A 73 12.63 8.57 -3.41
CA SER A 73 13.05 8.84 -4.79
C SER A 73 13.31 10.32 -5.08
N PHE A 74 12.78 11.23 -4.28
CA PHE A 74 12.91 12.68 -4.46
C PHE A 74 13.34 13.41 -3.18
N GLY A 75 12.93 12.94 -2.00
CA GLY A 75 13.31 13.52 -0.70
C GLY A 75 14.81 13.39 -0.38
N PHE A 76 15.45 12.29 -0.79
CA PHE A 76 16.91 12.04 -0.65
C PHE A 76 17.84 12.99 -1.45
N LYS A 77 17.34 14.14 -1.91
CA LYS A 77 18.13 15.18 -2.62
C LYS A 77 18.67 16.29 -1.71
N ARG A 78 18.59 16.12 -0.39
CA ARG A 78 19.38 16.84 0.62
C ARG A 78 20.13 15.80 1.46
N HIS A 79 21.43 15.92 1.76
CA HIS A 79 22.40 16.96 1.42
C HIS A 79 23.47 16.47 0.42
N LYS A 80 24.08 17.43 -0.28
CA LYS A 80 25.49 17.37 -0.72
C LYS A 80 26.09 18.77 -0.62
#